data_AF-A0A5M9K1E0-F1
#
_entry.id   AF-A0A5M9K1E0-F1
#
_cell.length_a   1.000
_cell.length_b   1.000
_cell.length_c   1.000
_cell.angle_alpha   90.00
_cell.angle_beta   90.00
_cell.angle_gamma   90.00
#
_symmetry.space_group_name_H-M   'P 1'
#
loop_
_entity.id
_entity.type
_entity.pdbx_description
1 polymer ?
#
loop_
_entity_poly.entity_id
_entity_poly.type
_entity_poly.pdbx_seq_one_letter_code
_entity_poly.pdbx_strand_id
1 'polypeptide(L)'
;MPPISNVIDANERVTLLVGTERFTSTAETLVSKSKFFEKLLSPSWARPKEDGSYFVDADPTLFAHILQYLRRDRFPIFYDNSKGHDYAMYIALRQEADYFGLGNLANWLKDKKYLDVVKVSYSFEEFESSAEDIAILKTTLTNAKLELLPQWSKTKIYLCPRGLLCHRGHPNLCGRQCLAARQALGVQWEEKNILGGVLLKQTTIIDEELCFDKPFEEDLWPKGLKTSTIQ
;
A
#
# COMPACT_ATOMS: atom_id res chain seq x y z
N MET A 1 -21.61 56.60 5.85
CA MET A 1 -21.86 55.14 5.93
C MET A 1 -20.55 54.45 5.61
N PRO A 2 -19.97 53.63 6.52
CA PRO A 2 -18.83 52.81 6.16
C PRO A 2 -19.29 51.75 5.14
N PRO A 3 -18.41 51.29 4.23
CA PRO A 3 -18.74 50.16 3.37
C PRO A 3 -18.91 48.94 4.26
N ILE A 4 -20.02 48.22 4.10
CA ILE A 4 -20.20 46.89 4.68
C ILE A 4 -19.16 46.01 4.01
N SER A 5 -18.06 45.75 4.70
CA SER A 5 -17.05 44.80 4.26
C SER A 5 -17.68 43.41 4.34
N ASN A 6 -18.15 42.89 3.21
CA ASN A 6 -18.58 41.49 3.04
C ASN A 6 -17.35 40.58 3.09
N VAL A 7 -16.68 40.53 4.24
CA VAL A 7 -15.62 39.57 4.52
C VAL A 7 -16.29 38.36 5.13
N ILE A 8 -16.27 37.24 4.41
CA ILE A 8 -16.73 35.95 4.91
C ILE A 8 -15.83 35.58 6.09
N ASP A 9 -16.41 35.27 7.24
CA ASP A 9 -15.64 34.81 8.42
C ASP A 9 -14.99 33.46 8.09
N ALA A 10 -13.76 33.23 8.54
CA ALA A 10 -13.04 31.97 8.35
C ALA A 10 -13.85 30.75 8.83
N ASN A 11 -14.62 30.91 9.92
CA ASN A 11 -15.47 29.87 10.47
C ASN A 11 -16.89 29.84 9.88
N GLU A 12 -17.19 30.72 8.93
CA GLU A 12 -18.50 30.77 8.31
C GLU A 12 -18.77 29.50 7.51
N ARG A 13 -19.97 28.97 7.70
CA ARG A 13 -20.42 27.77 6.99
C ARG A 13 -20.79 28.14 5.56
N VAL A 14 -20.09 27.56 4.60
CA VAL A 14 -20.32 27.71 3.16
C VAL A 14 -21.04 26.47 2.64
N THR A 15 -22.12 26.69 1.87
CA THR A 15 -22.82 25.62 1.14
C THR A 15 -22.47 25.68 -0.33
N LEU A 16 -21.99 24.57 -0.89
CA LEU A 16 -21.66 24.39 -2.29
C LEU A 16 -22.70 23.47 -2.93
N LEU A 17 -23.26 23.85 -4.07
CA LEU A 17 -24.01 22.98 -4.95
C LEU A 17 -23.07 22.52 -6.07
N VAL A 18 -22.55 21.30 -5.96
CA VAL A 18 -21.58 20.71 -6.90
C VAL A 18 -22.30 19.73 -7.80
N GLY A 19 -22.45 20.08 -9.09
CA GLY A 19 -23.34 19.35 -9.99
C GLY A 19 -24.76 19.30 -9.42
N THR A 20 -25.19 18.11 -9.00
CA THR A 20 -26.52 17.89 -8.39
C THR A 20 -26.50 17.75 -6.87
N GLU A 21 -25.34 17.71 -6.23
CA GLU A 21 -25.21 17.43 -4.80
C GLU A 21 -24.82 18.66 -3.98
N ARG A 22 -25.25 18.68 -2.71
CA ARG A 22 -24.92 19.76 -1.77
C ARG A 22 -23.82 19.31 -0.82
N PHE A 23 -22.78 20.13 -0.72
CA PHE A 23 -21.69 19.98 0.23
C PHE A 23 -21.67 21.19 1.17
N THR A 24 -21.26 20.96 2.41
CA THR A 24 -21.12 22.02 3.41
C THR A 24 -19.72 21.97 4.01
N SER A 25 -19.05 23.11 4.11
CA SER A 25 -17.74 23.24 4.75
C SER A 25 -17.58 24.61 5.41
N THR A 26 -16.43 24.90 6.00
CA THR A 26 -16.07 26.27 6.40
C THR A 26 -15.33 26.99 5.28
N ALA A 27 -15.41 28.32 5.25
CA ALA A 27 -14.63 29.13 4.33
C ALA A 27 -13.12 28.84 4.46
N GLU A 28 -12.60 28.77 5.70
CA GLU A 28 -11.21 28.41 6.00
C GLU A 28 -10.78 27.10 5.34
N THR A 29 -11.59 26.04 5.48
CA THR A 29 -11.28 24.73 4.89
C THR A 29 -11.19 24.82 3.37
N LEU A 30 -12.09 25.58 2.74
CA LEU A 30 -12.15 25.68 1.28
C LEU A 30 -10.97 26.48 0.72
N VAL A 31 -10.61 27.59 1.36
CA VAL A 31 -9.54 28.48 0.88
C VAL A 31 -8.14 28.06 1.31
N SER A 32 -8.00 27.13 2.26
CA SER A 32 -6.70 26.73 2.85
C SER A 32 -5.62 26.36 1.82
N LYS A 33 -6.03 25.72 0.72
CA LYS A 33 -5.11 25.22 -0.33
C LYS A 33 -5.63 25.44 -1.77
N SER A 34 -6.83 25.99 -1.93
CA SER A 34 -7.50 26.09 -3.23
C SER A 34 -7.56 27.53 -3.75
N LYS A 35 -6.78 27.80 -4.80
CA LYS A 35 -6.85 29.08 -5.53
C LYS A 35 -8.22 29.34 -6.15
N PHE A 36 -8.94 28.26 -6.51
CA PHE A 36 -10.30 28.37 -7.02
C PHE A 36 -11.25 28.93 -5.95
N PHE A 37 -11.24 28.34 -4.74
CA PHE A 37 -12.13 28.79 -3.66
C PHE A 37 -11.73 30.14 -3.08
N GLU A 38 -10.43 30.45 -3.01
CA GLU A 38 -9.94 31.81 -2.69
C GLU A 38 -10.60 32.86 -3.60
N LYS A 39 -10.63 32.57 -4.91
CA LYS A 39 -11.26 33.46 -5.89
C LYS A 39 -12.79 33.44 -5.75
N LEU A 40 -13.41 32.27 -5.67
CA LEU A 40 -14.88 32.12 -5.62
C LEU A 40 -15.50 32.85 -4.41
N LEU A 41 -14.84 32.75 -3.26
CA LEU A 41 -15.30 33.35 -2.00
C LEU A 41 -14.77 34.78 -1.79
N SER A 42 -13.97 35.30 -2.72
CA SER A 42 -13.48 36.68 -2.63
C SER A 42 -14.64 37.68 -2.78
N PRO A 43 -14.60 38.84 -2.09
CA PRO A 43 -15.66 39.85 -2.18
C PRO A 43 -15.93 40.36 -3.60
N SER A 44 -14.93 40.26 -4.48
CA SER A 44 -15.03 40.72 -5.88
C SER A 44 -15.73 39.73 -6.82
N TRP A 45 -15.81 38.45 -6.43
CA TRP A 45 -16.33 37.36 -7.28
C TRP A 45 -17.46 36.56 -6.63
N ALA A 46 -17.68 36.71 -5.32
CA ALA A 46 -18.74 36.02 -4.60
C ALA A 46 -20.12 36.35 -5.20
N ARG A 47 -20.73 35.33 -5.79
CA ARG A 47 -22.09 35.37 -6.36
C ARG A 47 -22.90 34.17 -5.87
N PRO A 48 -23.26 34.13 -4.59
CA PRO A 48 -24.14 33.07 -4.09
C PRO A 48 -25.52 33.15 -4.75
N LYS A 49 -26.22 32.02 -4.79
CA LYS A 49 -27.63 31.92 -5.15
C LYS A 49 -28.51 32.60 -4.09
N GLU A 50 -29.80 32.73 -4.40
CA GLU A 50 -30.81 33.30 -3.49
C GLU A 50 -30.86 32.58 -2.13
N ASP A 51 -30.55 31.27 -2.10
CA ASP A 51 -30.48 30.46 -0.88
C ASP A 51 -29.12 30.53 -0.15
N GLY A 52 -28.20 31.37 -0.62
CA GLY A 52 -26.85 31.53 -0.06
C GLY A 52 -25.83 30.47 -0.53
N SER A 53 -26.22 29.52 -1.39
CA SER A 53 -25.31 28.48 -1.88
C SER A 53 -24.48 28.94 -3.08
N TYR A 54 -23.26 28.40 -3.23
CA TYR A 54 -22.42 28.64 -4.41
C TYR A 54 -22.48 27.45 -5.36
N PHE A 55 -22.77 27.69 -6.64
CA PHE A 55 -22.76 26.63 -7.64
C PHE A 55 -21.35 26.37 -8.17
N VAL A 56 -20.99 25.09 -8.28
CA VAL A 56 -19.74 24.61 -8.85
C VAL A 56 -20.09 23.55 -9.89
N ASP A 57 -19.67 23.78 -11.13
CA ASP A 57 -19.88 22.84 -12.24
C ASP A 57 -18.75 21.81 -12.24
N ALA A 58 -18.87 20.78 -11.40
CA ALA A 58 -17.89 19.70 -11.25
C ALA A 58 -18.59 18.39 -10.86
N ASP A 59 -17.87 17.28 -10.98
CA ASP A 59 -18.37 15.96 -10.58
C ASP A 59 -18.47 15.86 -9.04
N PRO A 60 -19.66 15.56 -8.48
CA PRO A 60 -19.84 15.51 -7.03
C PRO A 60 -19.07 14.35 -6.35
N THR A 61 -18.88 13.23 -7.06
CA THR A 61 -18.16 12.05 -6.53
C THR A 61 -16.68 12.37 -6.36
N LEU A 62 -16.05 12.97 -7.37
CA LEU A 62 -14.65 13.38 -7.28
C LEU A 62 -14.49 14.53 -6.28
N PHE A 63 -15.44 15.46 -6.24
CA PHE A 63 -15.41 16.57 -5.30
C PHE A 63 -15.42 16.11 -3.84
N ALA A 64 -16.10 15.00 -3.51
CA ALA A 64 -16.04 14.44 -2.16
C ALA A 64 -14.61 14.12 -1.71
N HIS A 65 -13.76 13.61 -2.62
CA HIS A 65 -12.35 13.37 -2.35
C HIS A 65 -11.54 14.66 -2.23
N ILE A 66 -11.83 15.66 -3.08
CA ILE A 66 -11.23 17.00 -2.98
C ILE A 66 -11.51 17.62 -1.61
N LEU A 67 -12.77 17.59 -1.18
CA LEU A 67 -13.18 18.15 0.09
C LEU A 67 -12.56 17.40 1.28
N GLN A 68 -12.41 16.08 1.16
CA GLN A 68 -11.73 15.28 2.19
C GLN A 68 -10.24 15.62 2.29
N TYR A 69 -9.57 15.85 1.17
CA TYR A 69 -8.18 16.32 1.14
C TYR A 69 -8.05 17.68 1.83
N LEU A 70 -8.89 18.66 1.48
CA LEU A 70 -8.90 19.99 2.09
C LEU A 70 -9.14 19.98 3.61
N ARG A 71 -9.88 19.00 4.13
CA ARG A 71 -10.20 18.88 5.56
C ARG A 71 -9.10 18.23 6.39
N ARG A 72 -8.32 17.33 5.80
CA ARG A 72 -7.46 16.39 6.55
C ARG A 72 -6.01 16.38 6.12
N ASP A 73 -5.67 17.10 5.05
CA ASP A 73 -4.33 17.13 4.48
C ASP A 73 -3.81 15.72 4.15
N ARG A 74 -4.69 14.89 3.59
CA ARG A 74 -4.33 13.53 3.17
C ARG A 74 -4.56 13.30 1.70
N PHE A 75 -3.53 12.80 1.03
CA PHE A 75 -3.63 12.30 -0.33
C PHE A 75 -4.51 11.05 -0.36
N PRO A 76 -5.44 10.93 -1.32
CA PRO A 76 -6.32 9.79 -1.41
C PRO A 76 -5.61 8.57 -2.00
N ILE A 77 -5.94 7.39 -1.46
CA ILE A 77 -5.47 6.11 -1.95
C ILE A 77 -6.67 5.27 -2.39
N PHE A 78 -6.76 5.06 -3.69
CA PHE A 78 -7.68 4.13 -4.34
C PHE A 78 -6.91 2.86 -4.67
N TYR A 79 -6.91 1.92 -3.73
CA TYR A 79 -6.25 0.63 -3.87
C TYR A 79 -7.11 -0.48 -3.30
N ASP A 80 -7.16 -1.60 -4.01
CA ASP A 80 -7.82 -2.82 -3.58
C ASP A 80 -6.85 -4.00 -3.71
N ASN A 81 -6.81 -4.90 -2.73
CA ASN A 81 -5.86 -6.04 -2.74
C ASN A 81 -6.07 -6.99 -3.93
N SER A 82 -7.25 -7.02 -4.53
CA SER A 82 -7.57 -7.89 -5.67
C SER A 82 -7.45 -7.17 -7.03
N LYS A 83 -7.81 -5.89 -7.10
CA LYS A 83 -7.83 -5.10 -8.35
C LYS A 83 -6.60 -4.22 -8.55
N GLY A 84 -5.84 -3.96 -7.48
CA GLY A 84 -4.74 -3.01 -7.47
C GLY A 84 -5.21 -1.55 -7.40
N HIS A 85 -4.39 -0.65 -7.92
CA HIS A 85 -4.68 0.79 -7.98
C HIS A 85 -5.77 1.12 -9.01
N ASP A 86 -6.71 1.99 -8.64
CA ASP A 86 -7.67 2.56 -9.59
C ASP A 86 -7.05 3.74 -10.35
N TYR A 87 -6.30 3.41 -11.40
CA TYR A 87 -5.62 4.40 -12.24
C TYR A 87 -6.58 5.40 -12.90
N ALA A 88 -7.79 4.98 -13.25
CA ALA A 88 -8.78 5.87 -13.84
C ALA A 88 -9.23 6.93 -12.82
N MET A 89 -9.48 6.53 -11.58
CA MET A 89 -9.82 7.43 -10.49
C MET A 89 -8.70 8.44 -10.20
N TYR A 90 -7.43 8.01 -10.16
CA TYR A 90 -6.31 8.94 -9.96
C TYR A 90 -6.19 9.98 -11.09
N ILE A 91 -6.40 9.57 -12.34
CA ILE A 91 -6.36 10.48 -13.50
C ILE A 91 -7.52 11.48 -13.46
N ALA A 92 -8.74 11.00 -13.18
CA ALA A 92 -9.92 11.86 -13.08
C ALA A 92 -9.79 12.86 -11.93
N LEU A 93 -9.38 12.40 -10.75
CA LEU A 93 -9.19 13.26 -9.59
C LEU A 93 -8.08 14.29 -9.81
N ARG A 94 -7.04 13.97 -10.58
CA ARG A 94 -5.99 14.93 -10.93
C ARG A 94 -6.56 16.10 -11.73
N GLN A 95 -7.46 15.85 -12.68
CA GLN A 95 -8.10 16.91 -13.46
C GLN A 95 -8.91 17.84 -12.57
N GLU A 96 -9.64 17.29 -11.60
CA GLU A 96 -10.35 18.08 -10.59
C GLU A 96 -9.38 18.86 -9.69
N ALA A 97 -8.27 18.26 -9.26
CA ALA A 97 -7.24 18.94 -8.48
C ALA A 97 -6.65 20.14 -9.26
N ASP A 98 -6.40 19.98 -10.55
CA ASP A 98 -5.97 21.06 -11.44
C ASP A 98 -7.06 22.16 -11.54
N TYR A 99 -8.33 21.78 -11.74
CA TYR A 99 -9.47 22.71 -11.82
C TYR A 99 -9.65 23.54 -10.53
N PHE A 100 -9.57 22.90 -9.37
CA PHE A 100 -9.66 23.57 -8.07
C PHE A 100 -8.35 24.28 -7.65
N GLY A 101 -7.28 24.19 -8.46
CA GLY A 101 -6.01 24.85 -8.19
C GLY A 101 -5.24 24.28 -6.99
N LEU A 102 -5.36 22.97 -6.75
CA LEU A 102 -4.73 22.24 -5.64
C LEU A 102 -3.37 21.69 -6.06
N GLY A 103 -2.37 22.58 -6.12
CA GLY A 103 -1.05 22.26 -6.70
C GLY A 103 -0.37 21.03 -6.08
N ASN A 104 -0.39 20.89 -4.75
CA ASN A 104 0.25 19.76 -4.07
C ASN A 104 -0.43 18.43 -4.44
N LEU A 105 -1.76 18.36 -4.35
CA LEU A 105 -2.53 17.16 -4.74
C LEU A 105 -2.34 16.82 -6.23
N ALA A 106 -2.42 17.83 -7.11
CA ALA A 106 -2.23 17.63 -8.55
C ALA A 106 -0.83 17.08 -8.88
N ASN A 107 0.22 17.63 -8.25
CA ASN A 107 1.59 17.16 -8.43
C ASN A 107 1.78 15.74 -7.86
N TRP A 108 1.28 15.47 -6.66
CA TRP A 108 1.38 14.14 -6.05
C TRP A 108 0.72 13.05 -6.92
N LEU A 109 -0.46 13.35 -7.48
CA LEU A 109 -1.17 12.46 -8.41
C LEU A 109 -0.42 12.31 -9.74
N LYS A 110 0.11 13.42 -10.30
CA LYS A 110 0.89 13.43 -11.53
C LYS A 110 2.17 12.59 -11.42
N ASP A 111 2.87 12.72 -10.31
CA ASP A 111 4.13 12.02 -10.02
C ASP A 111 3.90 10.57 -9.54
N LYS A 112 2.64 10.13 -9.49
CA LYS A 112 2.23 8.77 -9.09
C LYS A 112 2.74 8.34 -7.73
N LYS A 113 2.84 9.29 -6.79
CA LYS A 113 3.35 9.03 -5.43
C LYS A 113 2.51 8.02 -4.65
N TYR A 114 1.26 7.77 -5.06
CA TYR A 114 0.44 6.66 -4.54
C TYR A 114 1.09 5.28 -4.71
N LEU A 115 2.00 5.09 -5.67
CA LEU A 115 2.74 3.83 -5.86
C LEU A 115 3.77 3.60 -4.75
N ASP A 116 4.29 4.67 -4.15
CA ASP A 116 5.24 4.56 -3.03
C ASP A 116 4.52 4.24 -1.71
N VAL A 117 3.24 4.60 -1.62
CA VAL A 117 2.38 4.33 -0.45
C VAL A 117 2.06 2.84 -0.32
N VAL A 118 1.76 2.16 -1.43
CA VAL A 118 1.37 0.74 -1.40
C VAL A 118 2.51 -0.13 -1.91
N LYS A 119 3.14 -0.85 -1.00
CA LYS A 119 4.27 -1.75 -1.27
C LYS A 119 3.80 -3.19 -1.25
N VAL A 120 4.42 -4.03 -2.07
CA VAL A 120 4.17 -5.47 -2.10
C VAL A 120 5.47 -6.20 -1.76
N SER A 121 5.45 -6.98 -0.68
CA SER A 121 6.56 -7.83 -0.25
C SER A 121 6.30 -9.28 -0.65
N TYR A 122 7.35 -10.00 -1.03
CA TYR A 122 7.31 -11.42 -1.38
C TYR A 122 8.23 -12.20 -0.45
N SER A 123 7.72 -13.29 0.12
CA SER A 123 8.53 -14.31 0.79
C SER A 123 8.24 -15.69 0.22
N PHE A 124 9.24 -16.56 0.28
CA PHE A 124 9.21 -17.90 -0.30
C PHE A 124 9.58 -18.90 0.78
N GLU A 125 8.77 -19.94 0.96
CA GLU A 125 9.02 -21.03 1.89
C GLU A 125 8.99 -22.36 1.12
N GLU A 126 10.09 -23.09 1.14
CA GLU A 126 10.17 -24.43 0.54
C GLU A 126 9.56 -25.46 1.50
N PHE A 127 8.77 -26.39 0.96
CA PHE A 127 8.25 -27.53 1.73
C PHE A 127 8.39 -28.83 0.93
N GLU A 128 8.60 -29.91 1.66
CA GLU A 128 8.52 -31.28 1.15
C GLU A 128 7.26 -31.92 1.74
N SER A 129 6.43 -32.62 0.96
CA SER A 129 5.16 -33.12 1.53
C SER A 129 5.40 -34.21 2.57
N SER A 130 5.22 -33.88 3.85
CA SER A 130 4.43 -34.72 4.75
C SER A 130 2.96 -34.26 4.73
N ALA A 131 2.02 -35.13 5.11
CA ALA A 131 0.60 -34.74 5.19
C ALA A 131 0.33 -33.62 6.21
N GLU A 132 1.28 -33.37 7.12
CA GLU A 132 1.25 -32.29 8.11
C GLU A 132 1.65 -30.94 7.49
N ASP A 133 2.52 -30.91 6.47
CA ASP A 133 2.96 -29.68 5.79
C ASP A 133 1.87 -29.08 4.89
N ILE A 134 0.98 -29.92 4.35
CA ILE A 134 -0.16 -29.48 3.52
C ILE A 134 -1.27 -28.84 4.38
N ALA A 135 -1.27 -29.09 5.70
CA ALA A 135 -2.27 -28.57 6.64
C ALA A 135 -2.00 -27.11 7.11
N ILE A 136 -0.91 -26.48 6.67
CA ILE A 136 -0.45 -25.14 7.14
C ILE A 136 -1.37 -23.99 6.68
N LEU A 137 -2.15 -24.15 5.62
CA LEU A 137 -2.91 -23.05 5.01
C LEU A 137 -4.34 -22.92 5.57
N LYS A 138 -4.50 -22.73 6.88
CA LYS A 138 -5.85 -22.55 7.48
C LYS A 138 -6.32 -21.10 7.50
N THR A 139 -5.44 -20.13 7.66
CA THR A 139 -5.79 -18.70 7.69
C THR A 139 -4.63 -17.82 7.22
N THR A 140 -4.95 -16.74 6.52
CA THR A 140 -4.01 -15.68 6.16
C THR A 140 -4.62 -14.32 6.49
N LEU A 141 -3.78 -13.30 6.67
CA LEU A 141 -4.25 -11.93 6.81
C LEU A 141 -4.83 -11.45 5.48
N THR A 142 -5.80 -10.53 5.53
CA THR A 142 -6.48 -9.99 4.33
C THR A 142 -5.56 -9.20 3.41
N ASN A 143 -4.43 -8.71 3.92
CA ASN A 143 -3.39 -8.07 3.13
C ASN A 143 -2.38 -9.07 2.54
N ALA A 144 -2.54 -10.37 2.77
CA ALA A 144 -1.62 -11.39 2.31
C ALA A 144 -2.30 -12.41 1.39
N LYS A 145 -1.65 -12.70 0.27
CA LYS A 145 -2.03 -13.73 -0.70
C LYS A 145 -1.01 -14.86 -0.63
N LEU A 146 -1.50 -16.09 -0.57
CA LEU A 146 -0.69 -17.30 -0.58
C LEU A 146 -0.89 -18.02 -1.91
N GLU A 147 0.20 -18.31 -2.60
CA GLU A 147 0.22 -19.08 -3.83
C GLU A 147 1.10 -20.32 -3.64
N LEU A 148 0.53 -21.48 -3.91
CA LEU A 148 1.25 -22.75 -3.87
C LEU A 148 1.79 -23.04 -5.26
N LEU A 149 3.11 -23.17 -5.36
CA LEU A 149 3.79 -23.60 -6.59
C LEU A 149 4.28 -25.04 -6.38
N PRO A 150 3.44 -26.05 -6.72
CA PRO A 150 3.81 -27.44 -6.50
C PRO A 150 4.93 -27.86 -7.46
N GLN A 151 5.90 -28.59 -6.95
CA GLN A 151 7.01 -29.12 -7.73
C GLN A 151 7.27 -30.57 -7.36
N TRP A 152 7.43 -31.41 -8.39
CA TRP A 152 7.95 -32.75 -8.21
C TRP A 152 9.47 -32.68 -8.07
N SER A 153 10.00 -33.22 -6.98
CA SER A 153 11.42 -33.36 -6.77
C SER A 153 11.79 -34.82 -6.50
N LYS A 154 13.05 -35.16 -6.76
CA LYS A 154 13.60 -36.49 -6.49
C LYS A 154 14.41 -36.41 -5.20
N THR A 155 14.03 -37.21 -4.21
CA THR A 155 14.84 -37.42 -3.01
C THR A 155 15.49 -38.80 -3.04
N LYS A 156 16.69 -38.89 -2.44
CA LYS A 156 17.43 -40.16 -2.30
C LYS A 156 17.21 -40.70 -0.90
N ILE A 157 16.52 -41.84 -0.82
CA ILE A 157 16.28 -42.54 0.43
C ILE A 157 17.37 -43.58 0.62
N TYR A 158 18.11 -43.50 1.73
CA TYR A 158 19.15 -44.47 2.05
C TYR A 158 18.57 -45.89 2.18
N LEU A 159 19.18 -46.84 1.48
CA LEU A 159 18.87 -48.26 1.60
C LEU A 159 19.95 -48.96 2.43
N CYS A 160 19.53 -49.65 3.48
CA CYS A 160 20.42 -50.49 4.27
C CYS A 160 21.02 -51.60 3.38
N PRO A 161 22.35 -51.79 3.36
CA PRO A 161 23.00 -52.86 2.57
C PRO A 161 22.51 -54.27 2.90
N ARG A 162 21.87 -54.44 4.05
CA ARG A 162 21.27 -55.71 4.51
C ARG A 162 19.76 -55.81 4.27
N GLY A 163 19.14 -54.83 3.61
CA GLY A 163 17.70 -54.83 3.33
C GLY A 163 16.79 -54.67 4.57
N LEU A 164 17.33 -54.24 5.72
CA LEU A 164 16.54 -54.04 6.93
C LEU A 164 15.65 -52.80 6.78
N LEU A 165 14.32 -53.01 6.75
CA LEU A 165 13.34 -51.94 6.55
C LEU A 165 13.38 -50.87 7.64
N CYS A 166 13.62 -51.25 8.89
CA CYS A 166 13.73 -50.30 10.02
C CYS A 166 14.94 -49.36 9.92
N HIS A 167 15.88 -49.59 9.00
CA HIS A 167 17.03 -48.71 8.75
C HIS A 167 16.85 -47.81 7.51
N ARG A 168 15.77 -48.00 6.75
CA ARG A 168 15.51 -47.23 5.51
C ARG A 168 15.37 -45.75 5.83
N GLY A 169 16.09 -44.89 5.10
CA GLY A 169 16.15 -43.44 5.35
C GLY A 169 16.95 -43.02 6.59
N HIS A 170 17.40 -43.97 7.42
CA HIS A 170 18.07 -43.71 8.70
C HIS A 170 19.43 -44.44 8.77
N PRO A 171 20.47 -43.93 8.07
CA PRO A 171 21.79 -44.57 8.04
C PRO A 171 22.45 -44.66 9.41
N ASN A 172 22.09 -43.79 10.36
CA ASN A 172 22.53 -43.83 11.75
C ASN A 172 22.09 -45.08 12.53
N LEU A 173 21.04 -45.78 12.08
CA LEU A 173 20.61 -47.05 12.67
C LEU A 173 21.48 -48.25 12.21
N CYS A 174 22.35 -48.05 11.21
CA CYS A 174 23.23 -49.11 10.73
C CYS A 174 24.40 -49.39 11.69
N GLY A 175 24.36 -50.55 12.36
CA GLY A 175 25.47 -51.04 13.16
C GLY A 175 26.59 -51.71 12.35
N ARG A 176 27.58 -52.28 13.07
CA ARG A 176 28.80 -52.90 12.50
C ARG A 176 28.53 -53.87 11.35
N GLN A 177 27.52 -54.73 11.48
CA GLN A 177 27.22 -55.73 10.44
C GLN A 177 26.69 -55.11 9.14
N CYS A 178 25.99 -53.98 9.22
CA CYS A 178 25.54 -53.24 8.03
C CYS A 178 26.72 -52.53 7.36
N LEU A 179 27.64 -51.98 8.16
CA LEU A 179 28.86 -51.32 7.67
C LEU A 179 29.80 -52.31 6.96
N ALA A 180 29.94 -53.53 7.47
CA ALA A 180 30.69 -54.59 6.80
C ALA A 180 30.09 -54.94 5.43
N ALA A 181 28.76 -55.13 5.35
CA ALA A 181 28.06 -55.37 4.08
C ALA A 181 28.22 -54.19 3.10
N ARG A 182 28.30 -52.96 3.62
CA ARG A 182 28.54 -51.74 2.83
C ARG A 182 29.90 -51.72 2.13
N GLN A 183 30.93 -52.33 2.70
CA GLN A 183 32.25 -52.39 2.05
C GLN A 183 32.21 -53.20 0.75
N ALA A 184 31.36 -54.23 0.69
CA ALA A 184 31.20 -55.06 -0.50
C ALA A 184 30.20 -54.46 -1.52
N LEU A 185 29.07 -53.93 -1.04
CA LEU A 185 27.96 -53.49 -1.91
C LEU A 185 27.97 -51.98 -2.21
N GLY A 186 28.80 -51.19 -1.53
CA GLY A 186 28.74 -49.73 -1.60
C GLY A 186 27.51 -49.14 -0.90
N VAL A 187 27.38 -47.81 -0.98
CA VAL A 187 26.20 -47.09 -0.46
C VAL A 187 25.06 -47.19 -1.47
N GLN A 188 23.89 -47.62 -1.03
CA GLN A 188 22.72 -47.82 -1.88
C GLN A 188 21.64 -46.78 -1.58
N TRP A 189 20.95 -46.34 -2.63
CA TRP A 189 19.91 -45.31 -2.58
C TRP A 189 18.71 -45.72 -3.41
N GLU A 190 17.52 -45.37 -2.95
CA GLU A 190 16.28 -45.41 -3.71
C GLU A 190 15.91 -43.99 -4.12
N GLU A 191 15.64 -43.76 -5.41
CA GLU A 191 15.05 -42.49 -5.85
C GLU A 191 13.54 -42.54 -5.62
N LYS A 192 13.02 -41.59 -4.84
CA LYS A 192 11.58 -41.41 -4.66
C LYS A 192 11.18 -40.04 -5.20
N ASN A 193 10.13 -40.00 -6.01
CA ASN A 193 9.45 -38.76 -6.34
C ASN A 193 8.65 -38.31 -5.12
N ILE A 194 8.95 -37.13 -4.62
CA ILE A 194 8.16 -36.45 -3.60
C ILE A 194 7.49 -35.24 -4.23
N LEU A 195 6.26 -34.97 -3.79
CA LEU A 195 5.59 -33.72 -4.09
C LEU A 195 6.10 -32.72 -3.05
N GLY A 196 6.81 -31.70 -3.49
CA GLY A 196 7.12 -30.54 -2.66
C GLY A 196 6.54 -29.30 -3.30
N GLY A 197 7.05 -28.16 -2.92
CA GLY A 197 6.77 -26.93 -3.61
C GLY A 197 7.35 -25.72 -2.91
N VAL A 198 7.04 -24.57 -3.49
CA VAL A 198 7.32 -23.27 -2.91
C VAL A 198 5.99 -22.65 -2.53
N LEU A 199 5.88 -22.26 -1.27
CA LEU A 199 4.81 -21.39 -0.80
C LEU A 199 5.27 -19.94 -1.01
N LEU A 200 4.65 -19.27 -1.97
CA LEU A 200 4.81 -17.83 -2.17
C LEU A 200 3.81 -17.09 -1.29
N LYS A 201 4.32 -16.22 -0.43
CA LYS A 201 3.51 -15.28 0.34
C LYS A 201 3.77 -13.87 -0.17
N GLN A 202 2.74 -13.29 -0.77
CA GLN A 202 2.70 -11.90 -1.17
C GLN A 202 1.97 -11.11 -0.09
N THR A 203 2.57 -10.04 0.44
CA THR A 203 1.95 -9.19 1.47
C THR A 203 1.92 -7.74 1.02
N THR A 204 0.75 -7.14 1.01
CA THR A 204 0.54 -5.71 0.77
C THR A 204 0.80 -4.92 2.06
N ILE A 205 1.61 -3.88 1.96
CA ILE A 205 2.03 -2.99 3.04
C ILE A 205 1.63 -1.58 2.64
N ILE A 206 0.94 -0.86 3.53
CA ILE A 206 0.55 0.54 3.31
C ILE A 206 1.41 1.42 4.22
N ASP A 207 2.14 2.34 3.62
CA ASP A 207 2.98 3.34 4.29
C ASP A 207 2.14 4.60 4.56
N GLU A 208 1.39 4.59 5.66
CA GLU A 208 0.42 5.65 5.99
C GLU A 208 1.04 7.04 6.11
N GLU A 209 2.34 7.12 6.44
CA GLU A 209 3.06 8.38 6.58
C GLU A 209 3.19 9.14 5.25
N LEU A 210 3.21 8.40 4.14
CA LEU A 210 3.28 8.96 2.79
C LEU A 210 1.91 9.45 2.29
N CYS A 211 0.83 9.17 3.02
CA CYS A 211 -0.50 9.68 2.70
C CYS A 211 -0.71 11.12 3.17
N PHE A 212 0.19 11.70 3.96
CA PHE A 212 0.03 13.06 4.46
C PHE A 212 0.66 14.09 3.52
N ASP A 213 -0.11 15.14 3.24
CA ASP A 213 0.39 16.35 2.59
C ASP A 213 1.10 17.21 3.64
N LYS A 214 2.30 16.78 3.99
CA LYS A 214 3.16 17.46 4.94
C LYS A 214 3.50 18.84 4.37
N PRO A 215 3.38 19.92 5.16
CA PRO A 215 3.93 21.20 4.74
C PRO A 215 5.43 21.01 4.47
N PHE A 216 5.96 21.74 3.49
CA PHE A 216 7.38 21.74 3.18
C PHE A 216 8.15 22.12 4.45
N GLU A 217 8.77 21.15 5.12
CA GLU A 217 9.74 21.44 6.17
C GLU A 217 10.95 22.06 5.47
N GLU A 218 11.04 23.40 5.48
CA GLU A 218 12.29 24.10 5.22
C GLU A 218 13.32 23.59 6.25
N ASP A 219 14.18 22.67 5.79
CA ASP A 219 15.50 22.37 6.34
C ASP A 219 15.65 22.46 7.86
N LEU A 220 15.26 21.40 8.57
CA LEU A 220 15.96 20.99 9.79
C LEU A 220 17.34 20.40 9.43
N TRP A 221 18.16 21.16 8.70
CA TRP A 221 19.59 20.87 8.61
C TRP A 221 20.22 21.19 9.97
N PRO A 222 20.99 20.28 10.59
CA PRO A 222 21.65 20.57 11.86
C PRO A 222 22.64 21.72 11.64
N LYS A 223 22.32 22.89 12.18
CA LYS A 223 23.26 24.01 12.33
C LYS A 223 24.39 23.55 13.26
N GLY A 224 25.53 23.22 12.68
CA GLY A 224 26.82 23.24 13.36
C GLY A 224 27.35 21.89 13.84
N LEU A 225 27.91 21.09 12.93
CA LEU A 225 29.06 20.26 13.27
C LEU A 225 30.28 21.18 13.34
N LYS A 226 30.68 21.55 14.57
CA LYS A 226 31.99 22.14 14.83
C LYS A 226 33.04 21.10 14.42
N THR A 227 33.81 21.40 13.39
CA THR A 227 35.04 20.66 13.07
C THR A 227 36.01 20.87 14.23
N SER A 228 36.24 19.82 15.03
CA SER A 228 37.33 19.78 15.99
C SER A 228 38.65 19.74 15.22
N THR A 229 39.38 20.85 15.25
CA THR A 229 40.80 20.91 14.90
C THR A 229 41.55 19.98 15.83
N ILE A 230 42.20 18.97 15.26
CA ILE A 230 43.22 18.17 15.95
C ILE A 230 44.49 19.03 15.97
N GLN A 231 44.95 19.36 17.17
CA GLN A 231 46.36 19.66 17.47
C GLN A 231 46.89 18.55 18.37
#